data_AF-A0AAN0M0H1-F1
#
_entry.id   AF-A0AAN0M0H1-F1
#
_cell.length_a   1.000
_cell.length_b   1.000
_cell.length_c   1.000
_cell.angle_alpha   90.00
_cell.angle_beta   90.00
_cell.angle_gamma   90.00
#
_symmetry.space_group_name_H-M   'P 1'
#
loop_
_entity.id
_entity.type
_entity.pdbx_description
1 polymer ?
#
loop_
_entity_poly.entity_id
_entity_poly.type
_entity_poly.pdbx_seq_one_letter_code
_entity_poly.pdbx_strand_id
1 'polypeptide(L)'
;MLGRKVGEDIYIVGVDAIPDALELLKNAQLTGTVLNDHFNQSHTFADVAVELMQGKDVEAYYWHDYVGVTKPRRCELKRVDARKETIAEIKVRYAERG
;
A
#
# COMPACT_ATOMS: atom_id res chain seq x y z
N MET A 1 7.37 21.05 24.74
CA MET A 1 7.12 20.75 23.32
C MET A 1 7.52 21.97 22.50
N LEU A 2 8.33 21.80 21.46
CA LEU A 2 8.51 22.82 20.42
C LEU A 2 7.10 23.17 19.89
N GLY A 3 6.68 24.43 20.00
CA GLY A 3 5.32 24.89 19.70
C GLY A 3 4.92 24.86 18.22
N ARG A 4 5.41 23.88 17.46
CA ARG A 4 5.06 23.65 16.06
C ARG A 4 3.76 22.86 15.97
N LYS A 5 2.85 23.32 15.12
CA LYS A 5 1.56 22.68 14.85
C LYS A 5 1.64 21.78 13.62
N VAL A 6 1.13 20.56 13.75
CA VAL A 6 1.02 19.62 12.63
C VAL A 6 -0.01 20.13 11.63
N GLY A 7 0.32 20.07 10.34
CA GLY A 7 -0.53 20.57 9.26
C GLY A 7 -0.38 22.06 8.95
N GLU A 8 0.33 22.81 9.81
CA GLU A 8 0.64 24.24 9.63
C GLU A 8 2.17 24.44 9.53
N ASP A 9 2.89 24.23 10.64
CA ASP A 9 4.33 24.46 10.73
C ASP A 9 5.15 23.23 10.28
N ILE A 10 4.55 22.05 10.41
CA ILE A 10 5.17 20.77 10.07
C ILE A 10 4.15 19.79 9.50
N TYR A 11 4.49 19.14 8.40
CA TYR A 11 3.71 18.03 7.85
C TYR A 11 4.34 16.71 8.28
N ILE A 12 3.54 15.82 8.85
CA ILE A 12 3.97 14.49 9.27
C ILE A 12 3.21 13.46 8.44
N VAL A 13 3.96 12.68 7.66
CA VAL A 13 3.40 11.62 6.82
C VAL A 13 4.01 10.27 7.21
N GLY A 14 3.20 9.21 7.13
CA GLY A 14 3.62 7.84 7.38
C GLY A 14 3.24 6.88 6.27
N VAL A 15 3.57 5.60 6.45
CA VAL A 15 3.18 4.49 5.58
C VAL A 15 2.46 3.43 6.44
N ASP A 16 1.71 2.57 5.78
CA ASP A 16 0.92 1.42 6.26
C ASP A 16 -0.53 1.69 6.64
N ALA A 17 -0.91 2.92 7.02
CA ALA A 17 -2.27 3.23 7.47
C ALA A 17 -2.79 2.31 8.60
N ILE A 18 -1.90 1.88 9.50
CA ILE A 18 -2.26 1.10 10.69
C ILE A 18 -3.25 1.87 11.60
N PRO A 19 -4.01 1.18 12.47
CA PRO A 19 -5.02 1.81 13.32
C PRO A 19 -4.51 3.04 14.09
N ASP A 20 -3.32 2.95 14.68
CA ASP A 20 -2.71 4.06 15.44
C ASP A 20 -2.45 5.29 14.55
N ALA A 21 -2.00 5.10 13.32
CA ALA A 21 -1.81 6.19 12.36
C ALA A 21 -3.13 6.84 11.96
N LEU A 22 -4.22 6.06 11.88
CA LEU A 22 -5.56 6.57 11.58
C LEU A 22 -6.14 7.35 12.76
N GLU A 23 -5.88 6.94 14.00
CA GLU A 23 -6.26 7.71 15.19
C GLU A 23 -5.49 9.04 15.26
N LEU A 24 -4.17 9.03 15.01
CA LEU A 24 -3.39 10.27 14.93
C LEU A 24 -3.87 11.19 13.80
N LEU A 25 -4.27 10.63 12.66
CA LEU A 25 -4.87 11.38 11.56
C LEU A 25 -6.21 12.02 11.96
N LYS A 26 -7.08 11.29 12.66
CA LYS A 26 -8.35 11.82 13.21
C LYS A 26 -8.12 12.95 14.21
N ASN A 27 -7.06 12.85 15.02
CA ASN A 27 -6.70 13.83 16.04
C ASN A 27 -5.87 15.01 15.50
N ALA A 28 -5.67 15.11 14.17
CA ALA A 28 -4.82 16.12 13.53
C ALA A 28 -3.36 16.13 14.03
N GLN A 29 -2.88 14.99 14.54
CA GLN A 29 -1.49 14.76 14.96
C GLN A 29 -0.65 14.10 13.86
N LEU A 30 -1.28 13.69 12.76
CA LEU A 30 -0.67 13.20 11.54
C LEU A 30 -1.33 13.89 10.33
N THR A 31 -0.54 14.28 9.32
CA THR A 31 -1.05 14.91 8.09
C THR A 31 -1.64 13.89 7.12
N GLY A 32 -1.04 12.72 7.03
CA GLY A 32 -1.50 11.65 6.16
C GLY A 32 -0.68 10.39 6.33
N THR A 33 -1.19 9.29 5.78
CA THR A 33 -0.48 8.02 5.70
C THR A 33 -0.76 7.37 4.35
N VAL A 34 -0.12 6.26 4.04
CA VAL A 34 -0.33 5.53 2.79
C VAL A 34 -0.75 4.11 3.15
N LEU A 35 -1.94 3.67 2.74
CA LEU A 35 -2.38 2.30 2.94
C LEU A 35 -1.44 1.39 2.15
N ASN A 36 -0.79 0.51 2.88
CA ASN A 36 -0.12 -0.66 2.36
C ASN A 36 -1.12 -1.81 2.42
N ASP A 37 -1.69 -2.21 1.28
CA ASP A 37 -2.86 -3.08 1.18
C ASP A 37 -2.55 -4.55 1.54
N HIS A 38 -2.32 -4.78 2.83
CA HIS A 38 -2.03 -6.10 3.42
C HIS A 38 -3.17 -7.09 3.20
N PHE A 39 -4.41 -6.62 3.13
CA PHE A 39 -5.58 -7.45 2.87
C PHE A 39 -5.45 -8.11 1.50
N ASN A 40 -5.25 -7.34 0.43
CA ASN A 40 -5.14 -7.94 -0.89
C ASN A 40 -3.84 -8.70 -1.10
N GLN A 41 -2.73 -8.23 -0.52
CA GLN A 41 -1.44 -8.93 -0.58
C GLN A 41 -1.53 -10.34 0.03
N SER A 42 -2.12 -10.48 1.22
CA SER A 42 -2.26 -11.78 1.90
C SER A 42 -3.13 -12.76 1.11
N HIS A 43 -4.25 -12.30 0.57
CA HIS A 43 -5.16 -13.16 -0.20
C HIS A 43 -4.57 -13.54 -1.55
N THR A 44 -3.97 -12.59 -2.28
CA THR A 44 -3.27 -12.90 -3.54
C THR A 44 -2.12 -13.88 -3.31
N PHE A 45 -1.36 -13.73 -2.22
CA PHE A 45 -0.34 -14.71 -1.86
C PHE A 45 -0.94 -16.11 -1.68
N ALA A 46 -2.04 -16.24 -0.93
CA ALA A 46 -2.71 -17.52 -0.71
C ALA A 46 -3.21 -18.13 -2.03
N ASP A 47 -3.84 -17.33 -2.89
CA ASP A 47 -4.33 -17.77 -4.21
C ASP A 47 -3.17 -18.29 -5.08
N VAL A 48 -2.08 -17.53 -5.18
CA VAL A 48 -0.88 -17.89 -5.96
C VAL A 48 -0.20 -19.14 -5.40
N ALA A 49 -0.12 -19.28 -4.07
CA ALA A 49 0.45 -20.46 -3.44
C ALA A 49 -0.34 -21.73 -3.79
N VAL A 50 -1.68 -21.64 -3.83
CA VAL A 50 -2.53 -22.75 -4.26
C VAL A 50 -2.32 -23.07 -5.75
N GLU A 51 -2.22 -22.06 -6.62
CA GLU A 51 -1.93 -22.26 -8.05
C GLU A 51 -0.59 -22.98 -8.27
N LEU A 52 0.45 -22.58 -7.54
CA LEU A 52 1.76 -23.22 -7.55
C LEU A 52 1.69 -24.69 -7.10
N MET A 53 0.97 -24.98 -6.01
CA MET A 53 0.78 -26.36 -5.53
C MET A 53 0.03 -27.25 -6.54
N GLN A 54 -0.79 -26.64 -7.40
CA GLN A 54 -1.49 -27.31 -8.49
C GLN A 54 -0.63 -27.45 -9.77
N GLY A 55 0.62 -26.98 -9.75
CA GLY A 55 1.53 -27.03 -10.89
C GLY A 55 1.19 -26.05 -12.00
N LYS A 56 0.45 -24.98 -11.71
CA LYS A 56 0.17 -23.92 -12.69
C LYS A 56 1.35 -22.97 -12.79
N ASP A 57 1.53 -22.41 -13.98
CA ASP A 57 2.44 -21.29 -14.19
C ASP A 57 1.86 -20.03 -13.51
N VAL A 58 2.73 -19.29 -12.83
CA VAL A 58 2.40 -18.05 -12.11
C VAL A 58 3.38 -16.95 -12.52
N GLU A 59 2.98 -15.70 -12.30
CA GLU A 59 3.80 -14.55 -12.67
C GLU A 59 4.87 -14.24 -11.61
N ALA A 60 5.89 -13.47 -12.01
CA ALA A 60 6.97 -13.12 -11.09
C ALA A 60 6.55 -12.04 -10.08
N TYR A 61 5.64 -11.13 -10.47
CA TYR A 61 5.19 -10.02 -9.62
C TYR A 61 3.67 -9.86 -9.64
N TYR A 62 3.12 -9.64 -8.45
CA TYR A 62 1.70 -9.34 -8.21
C TYR A 62 1.61 -8.06 -7.40
N TRP A 63 1.26 -6.94 -8.05
CA TRP A 63 1.25 -5.61 -7.46
C TRP A 63 -0.13 -5.21 -6.96
N HIS A 64 -0.19 -4.70 -5.73
CA HIS A 64 -1.33 -3.97 -5.20
C HIS A 64 -0.94 -2.51 -4.98
N ASP A 65 -1.86 -1.60 -5.27
CA ASP A 65 -1.58 -0.17 -5.21
C ASP A 65 -1.46 0.33 -3.78
N TYR A 66 -0.49 1.22 -3.58
CA TYR A 66 -0.44 2.07 -2.39
C TYR A 66 -1.49 3.17 -2.51
N VAL A 67 -2.36 3.30 -1.51
CA VAL A 67 -3.43 4.31 -1.53
C VAL A 67 -3.10 5.43 -0.55
N GLY A 68 -3.00 6.67 -1.04
CA GLY A 68 -2.83 7.84 -0.17
C GLY A 68 -4.05 8.06 0.74
N VAL A 69 -3.82 8.11 2.05
CA VAL A 69 -4.83 8.26 3.09
C VAL A 69 -4.65 9.60 3.80
N THR A 70 -5.45 10.58 3.39
CA THR A 70 -5.61 11.87 4.10
C THR A 70 -6.92 11.94 4.88
N LYS A 71 -7.79 10.93 4.71
CA LYS A 71 -9.07 10.79 5.41
C LYS A 71 -9.26 9.30 5.74
N PRO A 72 -9.71 8.91 6.94
CA PRO A 72 -9.81 7.50 7.32
C PRO A 72 -10.59 6.63 6.34
N ARG A 73 -11.68 7.13 5.74
CA ARG A 73 -12.45 6.38 4.72
C ARG A 73 -11.65 5.96 3.47
N ARG A 74 -10.48 6.55 3.21
CA ARG A 74 -9.62 6.20 2.08
C ARG A 74 -8.85 4.89 2.30
N CYS A 75 -8.84 4.34 3.52
CA CYS A 75 -8.20 3.05 3.83
C CYS A 75 -9.20 1.88 3.89
N GLU A 76 -10.37 2.00 3.26
CA GLU A 76 -11.35 0.92 3.20
C GLU A 76 -10.79 -0.26 2.42
N LEU A 77 -10.76 -1.44 3.05
CA LEU A 77 -10.25 -2.67 2.45
C LEU A 77 -11.31 -3.26 1.51
N LYS A 78 -10.97 -3.38 0.22
CA LYS A 78 -11.83 -3.98 -0.81
C LYS A 78 -11.02 -4.98 -1.59
N ARG A 79 -11.60 -6.15 -1.89
CA ARG A 79 -10.92 -7.12 -2.74
C ARG A 79 -10.69 -6.51 -4.12
N VAL A 80 -9.44 -6.48 -4.55
CA VAL A 80 -9.04 -6.05 -5.89
C VAL A 80 -8.04 -7.04 -6.47
N ASP A 81 -8.04 -7.17 -7.79
CA ASP A 81 -7.10 -8.02 -8.51
C ASP A 81 -5.73 -7.36 -8.53
N ALA A 82 -4.69 -8.18 -8.33
CA ALA A 82 -3.32 -7.71 -8.44
C ALA A 82 -2.98 -7.43 -9.91
N ARG A 83 -2.26 -6.34 -10.16
CA ARG A 83 -1.62 -6.16 -11.46
C ARG A 83 -0.43 -7.11 -11.54
N LYS A 84 -0.50 -8.06 -12.47
CA LYS A 84 0.60 -8.98 -12.74
C LYS A 84 1.67 -8.33 -13.62
N GLU A 85 2.92 -8.74 -13.46
CA GLU A 85 4.03 -8.26 -14.29
C GLU A 85 5.13 -9.31 -14.36
N THR A 86 5.69 -9.47 -15.55
CA THR A 86 6.81 -10.37 -15.85
C THR A 86 8.15 -9.72 -15.49
N ILE A 87 9.21 -10.53 -15.45
CA ILE A 87 10.60 -10.04 -15.29
C ILE A 87 11.04 -9.15 -16.48
N ALA A 88 10.49 -9.37 -17.68
CA ALA A 88 10.83 -8.55 -18.84
C ALA A 88 10.23 -7.14 -18.71
N GLU A 89 8.94 -7.07 -18.39
CA GLU A 89 8.22 -5.80 -18.22
C GLU A 89 8.79 -4.98 -17.06
N ILE A 90 9.12 -5.62 -15.93
CA ILE A 90 9.66 -4.90 -14.78
C ILE A 90 11.01 -4.25 -15.07
N LYS A 91 11.88 -4.93 -15.84
CA LYS A 91 13.19 -4.40 -16.26
C LYS A 91 13.03 -3.16 -17.13
N VAL A 92 12.08 -3.18 -18.07
CA VAL A 92 11.75 -2.02 -18.91
C VAL A 92 11.27 -0.87 -18.03
N ARG A 93 10.28 -1.11 -17.17
CA ARG A 93 9.72 -0.06 -16.31
C ARG A 93 10.75 0.57 -15.38
N TYR A 94 11.68 -0.21 -14.81
CA TYR A 94 12.74 0.35 -13.96
C TYR A 94 13.78 1.12 -14.77
N ALA A 95 14.07 0.73 -16.01
CA ALA A 95 14.95 1.50 -16.89
C ALA A 95 14.34 2.86 -17.28
N GLU A 96 13.01 2.93 -17.45
CA GLU A 96 12.28 4.17 -17.78
C GLU A 96 12.05 5.11 -16.58
N ARG A 97 12.28 4.63 -15.34
CA ARG A 97 12.14 5.43 -14.11
C ARG A 97 13.38 6.28 -13.77
N GLY A 98 14.41 6.22 -14.61
CA GLY A 98 15.66 6.98 -14.49
C GLY A 98 15.51 8.44 -14.90
#